data_AF-A0A7C3JFL5-F1
#
_entry.id   AF-A0A7C3JFL5-F1
#
_cell.length_a   1.000
_cell.length_b   1.000
_cell.length_c   1.000
_cell.angle_alpha   90.00
_cell.angle_beta   90.00
_cell.angle_gamma   90.00
#
_symmetry.space_group_name_H-M   'P 1'
#
loop_
_entity.id
_entity.type
_entity.pdbx_description
1 polymer ?
#
loop_
_entity_poly.entity_id
_entity_poly.type
_entity_poly.pdbx_seq_one_letter_code
_entity_poly.pdbx_strand_id
1 'polypeptide(L)'
;MEEQLIQARQLVSRLERLSADSTWARRASGYRASLLKAIDALDRARSCSQSYPVVAQDIEHLRQLIETGYRILDRAAREMIKGRKSLH
;
A
#
# COMPACT_ATOMS: atom_id res chain seq x y z
N MET A 1 -2.90 -15.77 -3.78
CA MET A 1 -2.20 -15.08 -2.66
C MET A 1 -0.90 -14.43 -3.12
N GLU A 2 -0.03 -15.15 -3.84
CA GLU A 2 1.26 -14.62 -4.31
C GLU A 2 1.13 -13.35 -5.17
N GLU A 3 0.16 -13.32 -6.08
CA GLU A 3 -0.13 -12.13 -6.89
C GLU A 3 -0.49 -10.89 -6.06
N GLN A 4 -1.22 -11.08 -4.95
CA GLN A 4 -1.58 -9.98 -4.04
C GLN A 4 -0.35 -9.43 -3.30
N LEU A 5 0.59 -10.29 -2.92
CA LEU A 5 1.85 -9.86 -2.31
C LEU A 5 2.72 -9.08 -3.31
N ILE A 6 2.78 -9.51 -4.56
CA ILE A 6 3.48 -8.79 -5.63
C ILE A 6 2.86 -7.41 -5.83
N GLN A 7 1.53 -7.33 -5.93
CA GLN A 7 0.81 -6.05 -6.04
C GLN A 7 1.07 -5.14 -4.85
N ALA A 8 1.00 -5.67 -3.63
CA ALA A 8 1.25 -4.91 -2.40
C ALA A 8 2.69 -4.36 -2.37
N ARG A 9 3.71 -5.15 -2.76
CA ARG A 9 5.11 -4.69 -2.83
C ARG A 9 5.32 -3.60 -3.88
N GLN A 10 4.71 -3.74 -5.06
CA GLN A 10 4.74 -2.69 -6.08
C GLN A 10 4.07 -1.40 -5.59
N LEU A 11 2.95 -1.53 -4.88
CA LEU A 11 2.23 -0.41 -4.30
C LEU A 11 3.05 0.32 -3.23
N VAL A 12 3.75 -0.40 -2.35
CA VAL A 12 4.71 0.17 -1.40
C VAL A 12 5.76 1.01 -2.13
N SER A 13 6.40 0.47 -3.16
CA SER A 13 7.43 1.18 -3.93
C SER A 13 6.88 2.45 -4.61
N ARG A 14 5.63 2.42 -5.10
CA ARG A 14 4.96 3.60 -5.67
C ARG A 14 4.62 4.64 -4.60
N LEU A 15 4.17 4.22 -3.42
CA LEU A 15 3.90 5.10 -2.29
C LEU A 15 5.18 5.73 -1.73
N GLU A 16 6.32 5.04 -1.80
CA GLU A 16 7.64 5.61 -1.46
C GLU A 16 8.07 6.71 -2.42
N ARG A 17 7.80 6.53 -3.71
CA ARG A 17 8.12 7.51 -4.74
C ARG A 17 7.13 8.67 -4.78
N LEU A 18 6.01 8.56 -4.05
CA LEU A 18 5.10 9.68 -3.86
C LEU A 18 5.84 10.74 -3.02
N SER A 19 6.28 11.82 -3.69
CA SER A 19 7.18 12.85 -3.14
C SER A 19 6.84 13.21 -1.70
N ALA A 20 7.89 13.29 -0.87
CA ALA A 20 7.86 13.86 0.47
C ALA A 20 7.22 15.26 0.52
N ASP A 21 7.24 15.98 -0.61
CA ASP A 21 6.64 17.30 -0.83
C ASP A 21 5.13 17.30 -1.12
N SER A 22 4.53 16.13 -1.38
CA SER A 22 3.08 16.07 -1.59
C SER A 22 2.35 16.22 -0.26
N THR A 23 1.23 16.95 -0.25
CA THR A 23 0.31 17.02 0.91
C THR A 23 -0.14 15.62 1.39
N TRP A 24 0.01 14.61 0.53
CA TRP A 24 -0.32 13.21 0.79
C TRP A 24 0.82 12.39 1.40
N ALA A 25 2.06 12.90 1.47
CA ALA A 25 3.24 12.19 1.97
C ALA A 25 3.05 11.64 3.38
N ARG A 26 2.42 12.42 4.28
CA ARG A 26 2.12 11.99 5.66
C ARG A 26 1.18 10.79 5.68
N ARG A 27 0.10 10.85 4.89
CA ARG A 27 -0.90 9.77 4.80
C ARG A 27 -0.33 8.53 4.13
N ALA A 28 0.42 8.71 3.05
CA ALA A 28 1.09 7.63 2.32
C ALA A 28 2.11 6.90 3.21
N SER A 29 2.85 7.63 4.07
CA SER A 29 3.85 7.05 4.97
C SER A 29 3.22 6.12 6.01
N GLY A 30 2.14 6.56 6.67
CA GLY A 30 1.42 5.71 7.64
C GLY A 30 0.82 4.48 6.97
N TYR A 31 0.26 4.68 5.77
CA TYR A 31 -0.34 3.61 5.00
C TYR A 31 0.68 2.56 4.53
N ARG A 32 1.83 3.02 4.05
CA ARG A 32 2.96 2.17 3.66
C ARG A 32 3.42 1.29 4.81
N ALA A 33 3.53 1.84 6.02
CA ALA A 33 3.93 1.08 7.20
C ALA A 33 2.91 -0.04 7.52
N SER A 34 1.61 0.23 7.41
CA SER A 34 0.56 -0.78 7.59
C SER A 34 0.62 -1.87 6.51
N LEU A 35 0.81 -1.50 5.25
CA LEU A 35 0.91 -2.43 4.13
C LEU A 35 2.15 -3.34 4.25
N LEU A 36 3.30 -2.77 4.66
CA LEU A 36 4.52 -3.54 4.95
C LEU A 36 4.34 -4.55 6.08
N LYS A 37 3.67 -4.16 7.18
CA LYS A 37 3.36 -5.08 8.29
C LYS A 37 2.48 -6.24 7.83
N ALA A 38 1.48 -5.99 7.00
CA ALA A 38 0.62 -7.04 6.45
C ALA A 38 1.38 -8.00 5.53
N ILE A 39 2.28 -7.49 4.68
CA ILE A 39 3.17 -8.31 3.85
C ILE A 39 4.07 -9.18 4.72
N ASP A 40 4.75 -8.60 5.73
CA ASP A 40 5.67 -9.32 6.61
C ASP A 40 4.96 -10.43 7.41
N ALA A 41 3.77 -10.15 7.95
CA ALA A 41 2.96 -11.13 8.65
C ALA A 41 2.60 -12.35 7.77
N LEU A 42 2.21 -12.10 6.52
CA LEU A 42 1.88 -13.16 5.56
C LEU A 42 3.12 -13.92 5.07
N ASP A 43 4.25 -13.24 4.90
CA ASP A 43 5.52 -13.85 4.48
C ASP A 43 6.06 -14.79 5.58
N ARG A 44 5.98 -14.36 6.85
CA ARG A 44 6.29 -15.21 8.02
C ARG A 44 5.35 -16.40 8.14
N ALA A 45 4.05 -16.19 7.93
CA ALA A 45 3.07 -17.27 7.97
C ALA A 45 3.30 -18.31 6.84
N ARG A 46 3.84 -17.90 5.68
CA ARG A 46 4.28 -18.82 4.62
C ARG A 46 5.58 -19.55 4.95
N SER A 47 6.55 -18.84 5.54
CA SER A 47 7.92 -19.35 5.73
C SER A 47 8.08 -20.21 6.97
N CYS A 48 7.30 -19.94 8.03
CA CYS A 48 7.32 -20.71 9.25
C CYS A 48 6.19 -21.74 9.25
N SER A 49 6.54 -23.02 9.13
CA SER A 49 5.60 -24.16 9.24
C SER A 49 4.85 -24.20 10.59
N GLN A 50 5.30 -23.43 11.60
CA GLN A 50 4.69 -23.28 12.93
C GLN A 50 3.94 -21.96 13.16
N SER A 51 3.95 -21.03 12.21
CA SER A 51 3.26 -19.75 12.40
C SER A 51 1.77 -19.90 12.08
N TYR A 52 0.92 -19.13 12.76
CA TYR A 52 -0.55 -19.16 12.65
C TYR A 52 -1.03 -19.37 11.20
N PRO A 53 -2.02 -20.26 10.97
CA PRO A 53 -2.51 -20.53 9.63
C PRO A 53 -3.04 -19.22 9.02
N VAL A 54 -2.60 -18.89 7.80
CA VAL A 54 -3.15 -17.75 7.07
C VAL A 54 -4.63 -18.02 6.83
N VAL A 55 -5.50 -17.22 7.44
CA VAL A 55 -6.94 -17.35 7.26
C VAL A 55 -7.43 -16.47 6.12
N ALA A 56 -8.62 -16.77 5.60
CA ALA A 56 -9.24 -15.97 4.54
C ALA A 56 -9.34 -14.47 4.90
N GLN A 57 -9.47 -14.16 6.20
CA GLN A 57 -9.50 -12.80 6.72
C GLN A 57 -8.19 -12.04 6.50
N ASP A 58 -7.02 -12.69 6.60
CA ASP A 58 -5.73 -12.01 6.36
C ASP A 58 -5.59 -11.63 4.88
N ILE A 59 -6.07 -12.51 3.99
CA ILE A 59 -6.08 -12.26 2.54
C ILE A 59 -7.02 -11.11 2.21
N GLU A 60 -8.22 -11.10 2.78
CA GLU A 60 -9.18 -10.00 2.60
C GLU A 60 -8.60 -8.68 3.12
N HIS A 61 -7.98 -8.69 4.31
CA HIS A 61 -7.34 -7.51 4.86
C HIS A 61 -6.22 -6.98 3.95
N LEU A 62 -5.39 -7.86 3.37
CA LEU A 62 -4.40 -7.45 2.37
C LEU A 62 -5.05 -6.82 1.13
N ARG A 63 -6.16 -7.39 0.63
CA ARG A 63 -6.89 -6.85 -0.53
C ARG A 63 -7.46 -5.46 -0.26
N GLN A 64 -8.08 -5.26 0.90
CA GLN A 64 -8.55 -3.95 1.34
C GLN A 64 -7.40 -2.94 1.42
N LEU A 65 -6.24 -3.39 1.90
CA LEU A 65 -5.04 -2.57 1.95
C LEU A 65 -4.47 -2.26 0.55
N ILE A 66 -4.61 -3.15 -0.41
CA ILE A 66 -4.20 -2.86 -1.80
C ILE A 66 -5.15 -1.81 -2.41
N GLU A 67 -6.47 -2.02 -2.29
CA GLU A 67 -7.47 -1.10 -2.85
C GLU A 67 -7.31 0.31 -2.29
N THR A 68 -7.24 0.45 -0.96
CA THR A 68 -7.14 1.76 -0.32
C THR A 68 -5.83 2.46 -0.68
N GLY A 69 -4.72 1.74 -0.87
CA GLY A 69 -3.47 2.35 -1.30
C GLY A 69 -3.52 2.85 -2.75
N TYR A 70 -4.22 2.16 -3.66
CA TYR A 70 -4.49 2.68 -5.00
C TYR A 70 -5.36 3.94 -4.96
N ARG A 71 -6.36 4.01 -4.08
CA ARG A 71 -7.19 5.22 -3.90
C ARG A 71 -6.36 6.41 -3.38
N ILE A 72 -5.37 6.16 -2.52
CA ILE A 72 -4.42 7.20 -2.09
C ILE A 72 -3.58 7.69 -3.27
N LEU A 73 -3.05 6.78 -4.09
CA LEU A 73 -2.28 7.14 -5.30
C LEU A 73 -3.12 7.94 -6.30
N ASP A 74 -4.36 7.52 -6.56
CA ASP A 74 -5.28 8.23 -7.46
C ASP A 74 -5.58 9.66 -6.95
N ARG A 75 -5.92 9.81 -5.66
CA ARG A 75 -6.15 11.12 -5.06
C ARG A 75 -4.91 12.01 -5.10
N ALA A 76 -3.74 11.46 -4.80
CA ALA A 76 -2.48 12.19 -4.87
C ALA A 76 -2.18 12.66 -6.29
N ALA A 77 -2.37 11.79 -7.30
CA ALA A 77 -2.16 12.13 -8.70
C ALA A 77 -3.13 13.24 -9.17
N ARG A 78 -4.41 13.16 -8.78
CA ARG A 78 -5.41 14.20 -9.09
C ARG A 78 -5.03 15.56 -8.51
N GLU A 79 -4.59 15.60 -7.25
CA GLU A 79 -4.17 16.84 -6.60
C GLU A 79 -2.92 17.43 -7.26
N MET A 80 -1.95 16.60 -7.65
CA MET A 80 -0.79 17.06 -8.43
C MET A 80 -1.20 17.67 -9.78
N ILE A 81 -2.17 17.07 -10.48
CA ILE A 81 -2.68 17.61 -11.75
C ILE A 81 -3.45 18.93 -11.52
N LYS A 82 -4.30 18.99 -10.49
CA LYS A 82 -5.09 20.18 -10.16
C LYS A 82 -4.19 21.35 -9.75
N GLY A 83 -3.17 21.09 -8.92
CA GLY A 83 -2.18 22.10 -8.52
C GLY A 83 -1.40 22.68 -9.71
N ARG A 84 -1.09 21.88 -10.75
CA ARG A 84 -0.44 22.38 -11.97
C ARG A 84 -1.35 23.21 -12.87
N LYS A 85 -2.66 22.95 -12.89
CA LYS A 85 -3.62 23.71 -13.72
C LYS A 85 -3.94 25.10 -13.17
N SER A 86 -3.65 25.39 -11.91
CA SER A 86 -3.88 26.71 -11.30
C SER A 86 -2.77 27.74 -11.57
N LEU A 87 -1.75 27.36 -12.35
CA LEU A 87 -0.54 28.15 -12.64
C LEU A 87 -0.49 28.68 -14.10
N HIS A 88 -1.60 28.59 -14.85
CA HIS A 88 -1.75 29.17 -16.18
C HIS A 88 -2.94 30.11 -16.23
#